data_AF-A0A2V8C7Z1-F1
#
_entry.id   AF-A0A2V8C7Z1-F1
#
_cell.length_a   1.000
_cell.length_b   1.000
_cell.length_c   1.000
_cell.angle_alpha   90.00
_cell.angle_beta   90.00
_cell.angle_gamma   90.00
#
_symmetry.space_group_name_H-M   'P 1'
#
loop_
_entity.id
_entity.type
_entity.pdbx_description
1 polymer ?
#
loop_
_entity_poly.entity_id
_entity_poly.type
_entity_poly.pdbx_seq_one_letter_code
_entity_poly.pdbx_strand_id
1 'polypeptide(L)'
;MFTKITTALKKGSSVEGVFVSVETFGRMCDLLAVLPTAIPLPEIVIESENEIGLDWQAGDRRLLTVSVDDTPYIGFAALFGHEPLHGRMPFAGDVPGTLAYLFGRLYDKREAAGRPAS
;
A
#
# COMPACT_ATOMS: atom_id res chain seq x y z
N MET A 1 4.91 -6.13 -13.39
CA MET A 1 5.51 -5.81 -12.08
C MET A 1 6.78 -4.99 -12.23
N PHE A 2 7.85 -5.54 -12.82
CA PHE A 2 9.15 -4.84 -13.01
C PHE A 2 9.05 -3.44 -13.64
N THR A 3 8.23 -3.23 -14.67
CA THR A 3 8.11 -1.93 -15.34
C THR A 3 7.58 -0.83 -14.43
N LYS A 4 6.55 -1.10 -13.60
CA LYS A 4 5.99 -0.12 -12.65
C LYS A 4 7.05 0.30 -11.62
N ILE A 5 7.78 -0.68 -11.09
CA ILE A 5 8.85 -0.48 -10.13
C ILE A 5 9.96 0.39 -10.72
N THR A 6 10.45 0.06 -11.92
CA THR A 6 11.52 0.83 -12.58
C THR A 6 11.09 2.26 -12.90
N THR A 7 9.82 2.48 -13.21
CA THR A 7 9.28 3.82 -13.48
C THR A 7 9.21 4.65 -12.19
N ALA A 8 8.74 4.06 -11.08
CA ALA A 8 8.68 4.73 -9.78
C ALA A 8 10.09 5.13 -9.30
N LEU A 9 11.06 4.21 -9.37
CA LEU A 9 12.46 4.47 -9.01
C LEU A 9 13.10 5.55 -9.89
N LYS A 10 12.86 5.51 -11.20
CA LYS A 10 13.33 6.57 -12.11
C LYS A 10 12.74 7.93 -11.76
N LYS A 11 11.42 7.99 -11.49
CA LYS A 11 10.74 9.24 -11.12
C LYS A 11 11.29 9.81 -9.82
N GLY A 12 11.42 9.01 -8.77
CA GLY A 12 11.99 9.45 -7.48
C GLY A 12 13.44 9.96 -7.61
N SER A 13 14.29 9.21 -8.31
CA SER A 13 15.71 9.59 -8.51
C SER A 13 15.91 10.86 -9.35
N SER A 14 15.02 11.12 -10.32
CA SER A 14 15.19 12.21 -11.28
C SER A 14 14.50 13.51 -10.86
N VAL A 15 13.51 13.45 -9.97
CA VAL A 15 12.68 14.63 -9.63
C VAL A 15 12.97 15.17 -8.24
N GLU A 16 13.31 14.33 -7.27
CA GLU A 16 13.37 14.75 -5.85
C GLU A 16 14.71 14.45 -5.16
N GLY A 17 15.63 13.74 -5.82
CA GLY A 17 16.91 13.35 -5.20
C GLY A 17 16.75 12.35 -4.05
N VAL A 18 15.59 11.68 -4.00
CA VAL A 18 15.21 10.76 -2.93
C VAL A 18 15.76 9.37 -3.23
N PHE A 19 16.46 8.80 -2.26
CA PHE A 19 17.05 7.47 -2.36
C PHE A 19 16.20 6.44 -1.62
N VAL A 20 16.11 5.25 -2.22
CA VAL A 20 15.51 4.07 -1.60
C VAL A 20 16.63 3.07 -1.38
N SER A 21 16.81 2.63 -0.14
CA SER A 21 17.81 1.60 0.18
C SER A 21 17.44 0.26 -0.46
N VAL A 22 18.46 -0.60 -0.66
CA VAL A 22 18.24 -1.99 -1.11
C VAL A 22 17.37 -2.76 -0.11
N GLU A 23 17.48 -2.43 1.18
CA GLU A 23 16.68 -3.03 2.24
C GLU A 23 15.19 -2.68 2.10
N THR A 24 14.84 -1.38 2.05
CA THR A 24 13.46 -0.93 1.83
C THR A 24 12.88 -1.52 0.55
N PHE A 25 13.67 -1.54 -0.52
CA PHE A 25 13.27 -2.15 -1.79
C PHE A 25 12.97 -3.66 -1.67
N GLY A 26 13.86 -4.39 -1.00
CA GLY A 26 13.69 -5.82 -0.73
C GLY A 26 12.43 -6.09 0.09
N ARG A 27 12.20 -5.32 1.16
CA ARG A 27 11.02 -5.43 2.01
C ARG A 27 9.72 -5.16 1.26
N MET A 28 9.71 -4.18 0.36
CA MET A 28 8.57 -3.95 -0.54
C MET A 28 8.32 -5.17 -1.43
N CYS A 29 9.38 -5.78 -1.98
CA CYS A 29 9.24 -6.99 -2.81
C CYS A 29 8.70 -8.17 -2.01
N ASP A 30 9.20 -8.39 -0.78
CA ASP A 30 8.72 -9.43 0.13
C ASP A 30 7.24 -9.24 0.45
N LEU A 31 6.81 -8.00 0.75
CA LEU A 31 5.41 -7.69 0.98
C LEU A 31 4.56 -8.02 -0.26
N LEU A 32 4.97 -7.59 -1.45
CA LEU A 32 4.24 -7.87 -2.68
C LEU A 32 4.18 -9.37 -3.01
N ALA A 33 5.21 -10.14 -2.64
CA ALA A 33 5.28 -11.57 -2.89
C ALA A 33 4.29 -12.38 -2.04
N VAL A 34 3.93 -11.88 -0.86
CA VAL A 34 3.01 -12.58 0.05
C VAL A 34 1.54 -12.17 -0.14
N LEU A 35 1.27 -11.07 -0.87
CA LEU A 35 -0.11 -10.63 -1.10
C LEU A 35 -0.95 -11.70 -1.80
N PRO A 36 -2.24 -11.84 -1.44
CA PRO A 36 -3.13 -12.76 -2.14
C PRO A 36 -3.22 -12.42 -3.63
N THR A 37 -3.19 -13.44 -4.49
CA THR A 37 -3.19 -13.28 -5.96
C THR A 37 -4.43 -12.59 -6.52
N ALA A 38 -5.52 -12.55 -5.75
CA ALA A 38 -6.75 -11.84 -6.09
C ALA A 38 -6.65 -10.31 -5.91
N ILE A 39 -5.62 -9.82 -5.21
CA ILE A 39 -5.40 -8.38 -5.01
C ILE A 39 -4.65 -7.83 -6.23
N PRO A 40 -5.16 -6.77 -6.88
CA PRO A 40 -4.46 -6.15 -8.01
C PRO A 40 -3.15 -5.52 -7.54
N LEU A 41 -2.19 -5.40 -8.44
CA LEU A 41 -0.92 -4.74 -8.12
C LEU A 41 -1.15 -3.25 -7.82
N PRO A 42 -0.51 -2.72 -6.77
CA PRO A 42 -0.65 -1.31 -6.41
C PRO A 42 -0.03 -0.38 -7.47
N GLU A 43 -0.34 0.91 -7.32
CA GLU A 43 0.55 1.98 -7.76
C GLU A 43 1.71 2.12 -6.76
N ILE A 44 2.92 2.34 -7.27
CA ILE A 44 4.13 2.39 -6.44
C ILE A 44 4.66 3.81 -6.51
N VAL A 45 4.80 4.44 -5.35
CA VAL A 45 5.21 5.84 -5.18
C VAL A 45 6.39 5.89 -4.22
N ILE A 46 7.35 6.77 -4.47
CA ILE A 46 8.38 7.10 -3.48
C ILE A 46 7.81 8.26 -2.66
N GLU A 47 7.50 8.01 -1.39
CA GLU A 47 6.83 9.01 -0.53
C GLU A 47 7.83 9.98 0.10
N SER A 48 8.96 9.44 0.56
CA SER A 48 10.05 10.19 1.19
C SER A 48 11.37 9.41 1.13
N GLU A 49 12.43 9.94 1.74
CA GLU A 49 13.71 9.24 1.82
C GLU A 49 13.54 7.89 2.51
N ASN A 50 13.96 6.84 1.79
CA ASN A 50 13.89 5.47 2.23
C ASN A 50 12.48 4.93 2.52
N GLU A 51 11.44 5.55 1.97
CA GLU A 51 10.04 5.14 2.15
C GLU A 51 9.31 4.98 0.81
N ILE A 52 8.63 3.84 0.66
CA ILE A 52 7.86 3.49 -0.54
C ILE A 52 6.38 3.34 -0.17
N GLY A 53 5.52 4.07 -0.87
CA GLY A 53 4.07 3.93 -0.81
C GLY A 53 3.54 2.93 -1.84
N LEU A 54 2.60 2.10 -1.40
CA LEU A 54 1.84 1.15 -2.22
C LEU A 54 0.36 1.52 -2.15
N ASP A 55 -0.17 2.01 -3.27
CA ASP A 55 -1.51 2.57 -3.33
C ASP A 55 -2.49 1.67 -4.07
N TRP A 56 -3.64 1.43 -3.44
CA TRP A 56 -4.80 0.79 -4.04
C TRP A 56 -6.01 1.71 -3.95
N GLN A 57 -6.69 1.91 -5.08
CA GLN A 57 -7.97 2.62 -5.14
C GLN A 57 -9.03 1.73 -5.80
N ALA A 58 -10.14 1.50 -5.11
CA ALA A 58 -11.23 0.64 -5.58
C ALA A 58 -12.51 1.41 -5.95
N GLY A 59 -12.49 2.74 -5.85
CA GLY A 59 -13.60 3.62 -6.18
C GLY A 59 -13.53 4.95 -5.42
N ASP A 60 -14.63 5.70 -5.43
CA ASP A 60 -14.73 6.96 -4.69
C ASP A 60 -14.64 6.72 -3.19
N ARG A 61 -13.69 7.43 -2.54
CA ARG A 61 -13.43 7.34 -1.10
C ARG A 61 -13.15 5.91 -0.61
N ARG A 62 -12.49 5.12 -1.46
CA ARG A 62 -12.03 3.74 -1.17
C ARG A 62 -10.57 3.63 -1.57
N LEU A 63 -9.71 3.98 -0.62
CA LEU A 63 -8.26 3.94 -0.81
C LEU A 63 -7.59 3.20 0.33
N LEU A 64 -6.48 2.56 0.01
CA LEU A 64 -5.54 1.98 0.95
C LEU A 64 -4.14 2.31 0.45
N THR A 65 -3.36 2.95 1.30
CA THR A 65 -1.93 3.15 1.14
C THR A 65 -1.22 2.31 2.18
N VAL A 66 -0.19 1.58 1.76
CA VAL A 66 0.74 0.89 2.66
C VAL A 66 2.13 1.44 2.41
N SER A 67 2.77 1.92 3.47
CA SER A 67 4.11 2.50 3.41
C SER A 67 5.14 1.52 3.97
N VAL A 68 6.24 1.34 3.25
CA VAL A 68 7.34 0.43 3.58
C VAL A 68 8.63 1.25 3.69
N ASP A 69 9.30 1.14 4.84
CA ASP A 69 10.57 1.78 5.14
C ASP A 69 11.68 0.72 5.40
N ASP A 70 12.67 1.00 6.25
CA ASP A 70 13.69 0.05 6.73
C ASP A 70 13.39 -0.53 8.13
N THR A 71 12.28 -0.15 8.77
CA THR A 71 11.91 -0.59 10.13
C THR A 71 11.06 -1.85 10.07
N PRO A 72 11.08 -2.81 11.01
CA PRO A 72 10.32 -4.08 10.90
C PRO A 72 8.77 -3.94 10.87
N TYR A 73 8.24 -2.73 10.86
CA TYR A 73 6.84 -2.40 10.71
C TYR A 73 6.53 -1.94 9.29
N ILE A 74 5.26 -1.99 8.92
CA ILE A 74 4.71 -1.30 7.75
C ILE A 74 3.66 -0.31 8.24
N GLY A 75 3.66 0.88 7.64
CA GLY A 75 2.63 1.90 7.85
C GLY A 75 1.42 1.62 6.98
N PHE A 76 0.25 2.09 7.39
CA PHE A 76 -0.92 2.10 6.51
C PHE A 76 -1.83 3.28 6.79
N ALA A 77 -2.51 3.73 5.74
CA ALA A 77 -3.61 4.67 5.80
C ALA A 77 -4.71 4.20 4.84
N ALA A 78 -5.95 4.20 5.31
CA ALA A 78 -7.11 3.77 4.54
C ALA A 78 -8.26 4.77 4.71
N LEU A 79 -9.06 4.90 3.66
CA LEU A 79 -10.32 5.62 3.69
C LEU A 79 -11.41 4.72 3.11
N PHE A 80 -12.43 4.44 3.90
CA PHE A 80 -13.63 3.71 3.48
C PHE A 80 -14.86 4.61 3.68
N GLY A 81 -15.33 5.26 2.62
CA GLY A 81 -16.36 6.29 2.72
C GLY A 81 -15.87 7.46 3.60
N HIS A 82 -16.48 7.69 4.75
CA HIS A 82 -16.10 8.75 5.69
C HIS A 82 -15.27 8.26 6.89
N GLU A 83 -14.86 6.99 6.85
CA GLU A 83 -14.10 6.35 7.93
C GLU A 83 -12.61 6.30 7.56
N PRO A 84 -11.78 7.21 8.11
CA PRO A 84 -10.34 7.08 8.02
C PRO A 84 -9.84 6.04 9.03
N LEU A 85 -8.87 5.23 8.62
CA LEU A 85 -8.18 4.28 9.49
C LEU A 85 -6.70 4.31 9.16
N HIS A 86 -5.84 4.41 10.17
CA HIS A 86 -4.40 4.44 9.97
C HIS A 86 -3.67 3.74 11.12
N GLY A 87 -2.43 3.33 10.89
CA GLY A 87 -1.63 2.71 11.93
C GLY A 87 -0.33 2.12 11.40
N ARG A 88 0.30 1.30 12.24
CA ARG A 88 1.46 0.49 11.88
C ARG A 88 1.23 -0.94 12.31
N MET A 89 1.82 -1.89 11.60
CA MET A 89 1.76 -3.31 11.93
C MET A 89 3.11 -3.97 11.68
N PRO A 90 3.51 -4.97 12.47
CA PRO A 90 4.73 -5.72 12.20
C PRO A 90 4.60 -6.50 10.89
N PHE A 91 5.69 -6.61 10.14
CA PHE A 91 5.78 -7.44 8.95
C PHE A 91 6.97 -8.39 9.07
N ALA A 92 6.68 -9.69 9.08
CA ALA A 92 7.67 -10.75 9.29
C ALA A 92 7.62 -11.82 8.18
N GLY A 93 7.29 -11.40 6.95
CA GLY A 93 7.29 -12.30 5.78
C GLY A 93 5.99 -13.07 5.54
N ASP A 94 4.90 -12.73 6.23
CA ASP A 94 3.55 -13.25 5.98
C ASP A 94 2.55 -12.08 5.94
N VAL A 95 1.39 -12.28 5.30
CA VAL A 95 0.33 -11.25 5.24
C VAL A 95 -0.19 -10.98 6.66
N PRO A 96 -0.01 -9.76 7.19
CA PRO A 96 -0.55 -9.45 8.52
C PRO A 96 -2.08 -9.49 8.50
N GLY A 97 -2.70 -9.99 9.56
CA GLY A 97 -4.16 -10.08 9.67
C GLY A 97 -4.87 -8.74 9.46
N THR A 98 -4.26 -7.65 9.91
CA THR A 98 -4.74 -6.28 9.67
C THR A 98 -4.79 -5.96 8.17
N LEU A 99 -3.76 -6.32 7.41
CA LEU A 99 -3.72 -6.05 5.97
C LEU A 99 -4.75 -6.89 5.21
N ALA A 100 -4.93 -8.16 5.59
CA ALA A 100 -5.98 -9.00 5.03
C ALA A 100 -7.39 -8.42 5.29
N TYR A 101 -7.63 -7.90 6.50
CA TYR A 101 -8.88 -7.20 6.84
C TYR A 101 -9.10 -5.95 5.99
N LEU A 102 -8.06 -5.11 5.83
CA LEU A 102 -8.13 -3.89 5.03
C LEU A 102 -8.45 -4.19 3.56
N PHE A 103 -7.81 -5.19 2.96
CA PHE A 103 -8.13 -5.62 1.59
C PHE A 103 -9.56 -6.15 1.46
N GLY A 104 -10.02 -6.91 2.45
CA GLY A 104 -11.40 -7.39 2.51
C GLY A 104 -12.40 -6.23 2.46
N ARG A 105 -12.16 -5.16 3.22
CA ARG A 105 -13.01 -3.96 3.21
C ARG A 105 -12.89 -3.15 1.92
N LEU A 106 -11.67 -2.97 1.42
CA LEU A 106 -11.41 -2.21 0.21
C LEU A 106 -12.21 -2.76 -0.98
N TYR A 107 -12.25 -4.08 -1.10
CA TYR A 107 -12.93 -4.79 -2.20
C TYR A 107 -14.32 -5.35 -1.85
N ASP A 108 -14.88 -5.10 -0.65
CA ASP A 108 -16.26 -5.49 -0.34
C ASP A 108 -17.24 -4.63 -1.16
N LYS A 109 -17.92 -5.29 -2.11
CA LYS A 109 -18.93 -4.69 -2.99
C LYS A 109 -20.13 -4.12 -2.23
N ARG A 110 -20.43 -4.61 -1.02
CA ARG A 110 -21.59 -4.15 -0.24
C ARG A 110 -21.38 -2.76 0.34
N GLU A 111 -20.16 -2.45 0.76
CA GLU A 111 -19.86 -1.10 1.24
C GLU A 111 -19.73 -0.09 0.07
N ALA A 112 -19.48 -0.55 -1.17
CA ALA A 112 -19.43 0.32 -2.36
C ALA A 112 -20.82 0.81 -2.81
N ALA A 113 -21.90 0.14 -2.39
CA ALA A 113 -23.27 0.47 -2.77
C ALA A 113 -23.88 1.66 -2.00
N GLY A 114 -23.17 2.24 -1.03
CA GLY A 114 -23.67 3.34 -0.21
C GLY A 114 -24.77 2.88 0.75
N ARG A 115 -24.58 3.11 2.04
CA ARG A 115 -25.71 3.06 2.99
C ARG A 115 -26.68 4.16 2.54
N PRO A 116 -27.96 3.88 2.22
CA PRO A 116 -28.91 4.94 1.91
C PRO A 116 -28.98 5.88 3.10
N ALA A 117 -28.94 7.19 2.83
CA ALA A 117 -29.18 8.20 3.85
C ALA A 117 -30.55 7.93 4.48
N SER A 118 -30.54 7.57 5.76
CA SER A 118 -31.72 7.47 6.62
C SER A 118 -32.28 8.85 6.92
#